data_AF-A0A962LGQ6-F1
#
_entry.id   AF-A0A962LGQ6-F1
#
_cell.length_a   1.000
_cell.length_b   1.000
_cell.length_c   1.000
_cell.angle_alpha   90.00
_cell.angle_beta   90.00
_cell.angle_gamma   90.00
#
_symmetry.space_group_name_H-M   'P 1'
#
loop_
_entity.id
_entity.type
_entity.pdbx_description
1 polymer ?
#
loop_
_entity_poly.entity_id
_entity_poly.type
_entity_poly.pdbx_seq_one_letter_code
_entity_poly.pdbx_strand_id
1 'polypeptide(L)'
;MEQILPDNWAFMLFALIFSITCAQMLVVYVLADSSKPPAGLGLYTVFFMASLLGWIALTLQQYADLQMAVNVPAVMIILNSYILFMAAGQRAGLSRGRTALGGVCLVACLCVFFLPPGRMFIVQGIAVALFFAGTGLVCAWRGWHFRNIGDAIIASASAMMVLALPVAIYFSMVEASRARGEMVALGVHCASYALVVIGFLASVVIEYQQHLSNLATLDPLTRLLNRRGLEDTLKITMAQAARRSLPTSAIMVDIDHFKQVNDSFGPEVGDHVLRQVAD
;
A
#
# COMPACT_ATOMS: atom_id res chain seq x y z
N MET A 1 -19.34 -37.53 5.95
CA MET A 1 -18.22 -36.59 5.81
C MET A 1 -17.68 -36.76 4.41
N GLU A 2 -18.27 -36.05 3.46
CA GLU A 2 -17.80 -36.00 2.08
C GLU A 2 -16.35 -35.52 2.08
N GLN A 3 -15.46 -36.32 1.50
CA GLN A 3 -14.10 -35.92 1.21
C GLN A 3 -14.16 -34.66 0.36
N ILE A 4 -13.63 -33.57 0.90
CA ILE A 4 -13.36 -32.34 0.18
C ILE A 4 -12.47 -32.74 -1.01
N LEU A 5 -13.04 -32.77 -2.21
CA LEU A 5 -12.32 -33.08 -3.44
C LEU A 5 -11.16 -32.08 -3.59
N PRO A 6 -9.95 -32.55 -3.95
CA PRO A 6 -8.75 -31.72 -4.10
C PRO A 6 -8.80 -30.74 -5.30
N ASP A 7 -9.95 -30.58 -5.97
CA ASP A 7 -10.10 -29.77 -7.18
C ASP A 7 -10.75 -28.38 -6.95
N ASN A 8 -11.25 -28.07 -5.74
CA ASN A 8 -12.02 -26.83 -5.49
C ASN A 8 -11.25 -25.67 -4.82
N TRP A 9 -9.98 -25.86 -4.46
CA TRP A 9 -9.20 -24.82 -3.74
C TRP A 9 -8.91 -23.58 -4.60
N ALA A 10 -8.67 -23.78 -5.91
CA ALA A 10 -8.44 -22.68 -6.83
C ALA A 10 -9.68 -21.78 -6.96
N PHE A 11 -10.87 -22.38 -6.97
CA PHE A 11 -12.15 -21.64 -7.01
C PHE A 11 -12.37 -20.82 -5.74
N MET A 12 -12.11 -21.41 -4.57
CA MET A 12 -12.22 -20.69 -3.29
C MET A 12 -11.26 -19.50 -3.21
N LEU A 13 -10.01 -19.68 -3.63
CA LEU A 13 -9.02 -18.60 -3.68
C LEU A 13 -9.41 -17.51 -4.68
N PHE A 14 -9.93 -17.89 -5.85
CA PHE A 14 -10.42 -16.94 -6.85
C PHE A 14 -11.60 -16.12 -6.32
N ALA A 15 -12.62 -16.77 -5.74
CA ALA A 15 -13.78 -16.08 -5.18
C ALA A 15 -13.39 -15.10 -4.07
N LEU A 16 -12.41 -15.48 -3.23
CA LEU A 16 -11.83 -14.61 -2.22
C LEU A 16 -11.14 -13.38 -2.84
N ILE A 17 -10.23 -13.59 -3.80
CA ILE A 17 -9.50 -12.48 -4.45
C ILE A 17 -10.45 -11.56 -5.21
N PHE A 18 -11.42 -12.13 -5.91
CA PHE A 18 -12.44 -11.37 -6.62
C PHE A 18 -13.20 -10.46 -5.65
N SER A 19 -13.68 -11.02 -4.53
CA SER A 19 -14.40 -10.27 -3.49
C SER A 19 -13.54 -9.16 -2.87
N ILE A 20 -12.28 -9.48 -2.52
CA ILE A 20 -11.32 -8.50 -1.99
C ILE A 20 -11.10 -7.36 -3.01
N THR A 21 -10.95 -7.69 -4.29
CA THR A 21 -10.65 -6.71 -5.33
C THR A 21 -11.86 -5.82 -5.63
N CYS A 22 -13.07 -6.38 -5.68
CA CYS A 22 -14.29 -5.59 -5.82
C CYS A 22 -14.50 -4.65 -4.63
N ALA A 23 -14.32 -5.13 -3.40
CA ALA A 23 -14.40 -4.30 -2.20
C ALA A 23 -13.36 -3.17 -2.24
N GLN A 24 -12.13 -3.50 -2.64
CA GLN A 24 -11.05 -2.52 -2.76
C GLN A 24 -11.35 -1.45 -3.81
N MET A 25 -12.00 -1.81 -4.91
CA MET A 25 -12.35 -0.87 -5.96
C MET A 25 -13.39 0.14 -5.53
N LEU A 26 -14.34 -0.26 -4.69
CA LEU A 26 -15.27 0.68 -4.08
C LEU A 26 -14.53 1.71 -3.23
N VAL A 27 -13.56 1.27 -2.42
CA VAL A 27 -12.77 2.19 -1.59
C VAL A 27 -11.94 3.15 -2.46
N VAL A 28 -11.29 2.63 -3.51
CA VAL A 28 -10.53 3.44 -4.46
C VAL A 28 -11.41 4.46 -5.18
N TYR A 29 -12.63 4.06 -5.57
CA TYR A 29 -13.61 4.96 -6.19
C TYR A 29 -13.98 6.12 -5.26
N VAL A 30 -14.26 5.82 -3.99
CA VAL A 30 -14.54 6.85 -2.98
C VAL A 30 -13.35 7.79 -2.78
N LEU A 31 -12.13 7.25 -2.75
CA LEU A 31 -10.91 8.05 -2.59
C LEU A 31 -10.59 8.90 -3.83
N ALA A 32 -10.98 8.47 -5.03
CA ALA A 32 -10.76 9.20 -6.26
C ALA A 32 -11.58 10.50 -6.33
N ASP A 33 -12.73 10.55 -5.66
CA ASP A 33 -13.58 11.75 -5.58
C ASP A 33 -13.09 12.76 -4.52
N SER A 34 -12.01 12.44 -3.80
CA SER A 34 -11.42 13.36 -2.81
C SER A 34 -10.73 14.56 -3.48
N SER A 35 -10.78 15.72 -2.82
CA SER A 35 -10.19 16.98 -3.32
C SER A 35 -8.67 16.91 -3.52
N LYS A 36 -7.99 15.97 -2.85
CA LYS A 36 -6.55 15.68 -3.01
C LYS A 36 -6.34 14.16 -2.97
N PRO A 37 -6.42 13.47 -4.11
CA PRO A 37 -6.25 12.02 -4.13
C PRO A 37 -4.85 11.64 -3.65
N PRO A 38 -4.72 10.57 -2.83
CA PRO A 38 -3.43 10.12 -2.35
C PRO A 38 -2.48 9.79 -3.50
N ALA A 39 -1.20 10.10 -3.32
CA ALA A 39 -0.18 9.86 -4.34
C ALA A 39 -0.17 8.37 -4.74
N GLY A 40 -0.05 8.10 -6.05
CA GLY A 40 0.00 6.73 -6.56
C GLY A 40 -1.34 5.97 -6.57
N LEU A 41 -2.46 6.56 -6.11
CA LEU A 41 -3.79 5.93 -6.13
C LEU A 41 -4.10 5.32 -7.49
N GLY A 42 -3.92 6.08 -8.58
CA GLY A 42 -4.21 5.62 -9.94
C GLY A 42 -3.39 4.38 -10.37
N LEU A 43 -2.10 4.31 -10.06
CA LEU A 43 -1.29 3.13 -10.39
C LEU A 43 -1.68 1.91 -9.55
N TYR A 44 -2.05 2.10 -8.28
CA TYR A 44 -2.61 1.01 -7.47
C TYR A 44 -3.97 0.54 -8.02
N THR A 45 -4.82 1.45 -8.50
CA THR A 45 -6.07 1.09 -9.19
C THR A 45 -5.79 0.21 -10.41
N VAL A 46 -4.83 0.62 -11.25
CA VAL A 46 -4.42 -0.16 -12.43
C VAL A 46 -3.86 -1.52 -12.01
N PHE A 47 -3.04 -1.60 -10.96
CA PHE A 47 -2.54 -2.86 -10.40
C PHE A 47 -3.66 -3.81 -9.99
N PHE A 48 -4.62 -3.34 -9.19
CA PHE A 48 -5.72 -4.17 -8.71
C PHE A 48 -6.64 -4.63 -9.86
N MET A 49 -6.91 -3.75 -10.84
CA MET A 49 -7.67 -4.11 -12.05
C MET A 49 -6.94 -5.14 -12.92
N ALA A 50 -5.65 -4.92 -13.17
CA ALA A 50 -4.82 -5.86 -13.93
C ALA A 50 -4.70 -7.21 -13.22
N SER A 51 -4.60 -7.20 -11.89
CA SER A 51 -4.64 -8.41 -11.06
C SER A 51 -5.94 -9.18 -11.27
N LEU A 52 -7.09 -8.51 -11.15
CA LEU A 52 -8.41 -9.12 -11.34
C LEU A 52 -8.55 -9.79 -12.72
N LEU A 53 -8.14 -9.08 -13.77
CA LEU A 53 -8.13 -9.61 -15.13
C LEU A 53 -7.20 -10.82 -15.27
N GLY A 54 -6.02 -10.77 -14.63
CA GLY A 54 -5.08 -11.90 -14.59
C GLY A 54 -5.70 -13.14 -13.91
N TRP A 55 -6.41 -12.95 -12.81
CA TRP A 55 -7.11 -14.03 -12.11
C TRP A 55 -8.25 -14.62 -12.95
N ILE A 56 -9.03 -13.79 -13.65
CA ILE A 56 -10.09 -14.25 -14.57
C ILE A 56 -9.48 -15.04 -15.73
N ALA A 57 -8.39 -14.56 -16.32
CA ALA A 57 -7.71 -15.26 -17.40
C ALA A 57 -7.18 -16.64 -16.94
N LEU A 58 -6.60 -16.71 -15.74
CA LEU A 58 -6.12 -17.97 -15.16
C LEU A 58 -7.26 -18.97 -14.95
N THR A 59 -8.39 -18.54 -14.40
CA THR A 59 -9.54 -19.44 -14.16
C THR A 59 -10.19 -19.90 -15.46
N LEU A 60 -10.35 -19.01 -16.44
CA LEU A 60 -10.86 -19.39 -17.77
C LEU A 60 -9.95 -20.41 -18.44
N GLN A 61 -8.63 -20.25 -18.35
CA GLN A 61 -7.68 -21.20 -18.92
C GLN A 61 -7.75 -22.57 -18.22
N GLN A 62 -7.94 -22.61 -16.91
CA GLN A 62 -8.06 -23.86 -16.15
C GLN A 62 -9.40 -24.59 -16.42
N TYR A 63 -10.50 -23.86 -16.56
CA TYR A 63 -11.83 -24.47 -16.74
C TYR A 63 -12.18 -24.84 -18.17
N ALA A 64 -11.75 -24.04 -19.14
CA ALA A 64 -12.17 -24.23 -20.53
C ALA A 64 -11.29 -25.24 -21.30
N ASP A 65 -10.29 -25.86 -20.63
CA ASP A 65 -9.21 -26.66 -21.24
C ASP A 65 -8.65 -26.01 -22.52
N LEU A 66 -8.69 -24.66 -22.55
CA LEU A 66 -8.23 -23.89 -23.69
C LEU A 66 -6.71 -23.92 -23.63
N GLN A 67 -6.11 -24.77 -24.47
CA GLN A 67 -4.70 -24.66 -24.81
C GLN A 67 -4.46 -23.35 -25.56
N MET A 68 -4.41 -22.24 -24.84
CA MET A 68 -3.94 -20.99 -25.40
C MET A 68 -2.49 -21.21 -25.86
N ALA A 69 -2.21 -20.89 -27.12
CA ALA A 69 -0.86 -20.91 -27.68
C ALA A 69 0.11 -19.98 -26.91
N VAL A 70 -0.45 -19.03 -26.14
CA VAL A 70 0.27 -18.05 -25.33
C VAL A 70 -0.04 -18.29 -23.85
N ASN A 71 0.99 -18.34 -23.01
CA ASN A 71 0.84 -18.37 -21.56
C ASN A 71 0.49 -16.97 -21.01
N VAL A 72 -0.77 -16.57 -21.22
CA VAL A 72 -1.31 -15.26 -20.81
C VAL A 72 -1.10 -14.99 -19.31
N PRO A 73 -1.34 -15.96 -18.39
CA PRO A 73 -1.11 -15.73 -16.96
C PRO A 73 0.34 -15.38 -16.61
N ALA A 74 1.33 -16.00 -17.27
CA ALA A 74 2.73 -15.70 -17.02
C ALA A 74 3.09 -14.25 -17.37
N VAL A 75 2.61 -13.75 -18.52
CA VAL A 75 2.80 -12.35 -18.92
C VAL A 75 2.11 -11.39 -17.94
N MET A 76 0.87 -11.72 -17.53
CA MET A 76 0.11 -10.89 -16.59
C MET A 76 0.79 -10.80 -15.22
N ILE A 77 1.36 -11.88 -14.71
CA ILE A 77 2.09 -11.88 -13.43
C ILE A 77 3.31 -10.94 -13.48
N ILE A 78 4.10 -11.00 -14.56
CA ILE A 78 5.27 -10.11 -14.75
C ILE A 78 4.81 -8.66 -14.83
N LEU A 79 3.83 -8.36 -15.69
CA LEU A 79 3.31 -7.02 -15.87
C LEU A 79 2.75 -6.44 -14.55
N ASN A 80 1.99 -7.25 -13.82
CA ASN A 80 1.39 -6.85 -12.56
C ASN A 80 2.44 -6.55 -11.48
N SER A 81 3.50 -7.36 -11.40
CA SER A 81 4.62 -7.10 -10.48
C SER A 81 5.35 -5.78 -10.80
N TYR A 82 5.50 -5.44 -12.08
CA TYR A 82 6.06 -4.15 -12.51
C TYR A 82 5.14 -2.97 -12.18
N ILE A 83 3.83 -3.10 -12.40
CA ILE A 83 2.86 -2.05 -12.06
C ILE A 83 2.88 -1.79 -10.54
N LEU A 84 2.96 -2.83 -9.71
CA LEU A 84 3.08 -2.68 -8.26
C LEU A 84 4.35 -1.90 -7.87
N PHE A 85 5.49 -2.25 -8.47
CA PHE A 85 6.75 -1.53 -8.26
C PHE A 85 6.63 -0.05 -8.65
N MET A 86 6.01 0.23 -9.80
CA MET A 86 5.76 1.58 -10.27
C MET A 86 4.84 2.36 -9.33
N ALA A 87 3.80 1.71 -8.81
CA ALA A 87 2.85 2.30 -7.86
C ALA A 87 3.54 2.68 -6.54
N ALA A 88 4.34 1.77 -5.97
CA ALA A 88 5.17 2.03 -4.79
C ALA A 88 6.20 3.14 -5.04
N GLY A 89 6.88 3.11 -6.19
CA GLY A 89 7.84 4.12 -6.62
C GLY A 89 7.22 5.51 -6.82
N GLN A 90 5.97 5.59 -7.28
CA GLN A 90 5.24 6.85 -7.39
C GLN A 90 4.94 7.46 -6.03
N ARG A 91 4.52 6.65 -5.06
CA ARG A 91 4.35 7.13 -3.69
C ARG A 91 5.66 7.67 -3.15
N ALA A 92 6.76 6.94 -3.32
CA ALA A 92 8.08 7.32 -2.83
C ALA A 92 8.76 8.48 -3.61
N GLY A 93 8.15 9.02 -4.65
CA GLY A 93 8.74 10.09 -5.46
C GLY A 93 9.92 9.65 -6.35
N LEU A 94 10.15 8.34 -6.52
CA LEU A 94 11.22 7.83 -7.39
C LEU A 94 10.83 7.99 -8.86
N SER A 95 11.39 8.97 -9.58
CA SER A 95 11.17 9.14 -11.03
C SER A 95 12.25 8.46 -11.89
N ARG A 96 13.45 8.23 -11.33
CA ARG A 96 14.61 7.67 -12.05
C ARG A 96 14.51 6.15 -12.19
N GLY A 97 14.94 5.63 -13.33
CA GLY A 97 15.03 4.17 -13.59
C GLY A 97 13.73 3.48 -14.02
N ARG A 98 12.59 4.17 -14.00
CA ARG A 98 11.27 3.61 -14.38
C ARG A 98 11.21 3.08 -15.80
N THR A 99 11.75 3.85 -16.75
CA THR A 99 11.78 3.51 -18.18
C THR A 99 12.71 2.33 -18.46
N ALA A 100 13.89 2.33 -17.84
CA ALA A 100 14.85 1.23 -17.95
C ALA A 100 14.27 -0.09 -17.41
N LEU A 101 13.64 -0.05 -16.22
CA LEU A 101 12.96 -1.21 -15.63
C LEU A 101 11.71 -1.62 -16.43
N GLY A 102 11.05 -0.68 -17.10
CA GLY A 102 9.99 -0.98 -18.07
C GLY A 102 10.51 -1.75 -19.28
N GLY A 103 11.71 -1.43 -19.77
CA GLY A 103 12.40 -2.22 -20.80
C GLY A 103 12.70 -3.64 -20.33
N VAL A 104 13.16 -3.82 -19.08
CA VAL A 104 13.36 -5.16 -18.49
C VAL A 104 12.05 -5.93 -18.40
N CYS A 105 10.96 -5.29 -17.99
CA CYS A 105 9.63 -5.89 -17.96
C CYS A 105 9.20 -6.35 -19.35
N LEU A 106 9.34 -5.49 -20.37
CA LEU A 106 8.99 -5.81 -21.75
C LEU A 106 9.78 -7.00 -22.28
N VAL A 107 11.10 -7.02 -22.07
CA VAL A 107 11.95 -8.14 -22.47
C VAL A 107 11.54 -9.42 -21.76
N ALA A 108 11.29 -9.37 -20.45
CA ALA A 108 10.82 -10.53 -19.68
C ALA A 108 9.47 -11.07 -20.20
N CYS A 109 8.52 -10.19 -20.53
CA CYS A 109 7.25 -10.56 -21.16
C CYS A 109 7.46 -11.19 -22.55
N LEU A 110 8.34 -10.63 -23.39
CA LEU A 110 8.63 -11.18 -24.72
C LEU A 110 9.30 -12.56 -24.61
N CYS A 111 10.19 -12.77 -23.64
CA CYS A 111 10.83 -14.06 -23.40
C CYS A 111 9.82 -15.19 -23.12
N VAL A 112 8.64 -14.89 -22.58
CA VAL A 112 7.58 -15.89 -22.35
C VAL A 112 7.10 -16.55 -23.64
N PHE A 113 7.17 -15.85 -24.78
CA PHE A 113 6.69 -16.36 -26.07
C PHE A 113 7.70 -17.25 -26.80
N PHE A 114 9.00 -17.08 -26.53
CA PHE A 114 10.07 -17.73 -27.28
C PHE A 114 10.79 -18.84 -26.51
N LEU A 115 10.56 -18.96 -25.20
CA LEU A 115 11.26 -19.93 -24.35
C LEU A 115 10.42 -21.20 -24.11
N PRO A 116 11.07 -22.38 -24.02
CA PRO A 116 10.40 -23.60 -23.59
C PRO A 116 9.90 -23.46 -22.14
N PRO A 117 8.85 -24.22 -21.73
CA PRO A 117 8.15 -24.02 -20.46
C PRO A 117 9.04 -23.98 -19.21
N GLY A 118 10.08 -24.82 -19.16
CA GLY A 118 11.01 -24.84 -18.02
C GLY A 118 11.85 -23.56 -17.89
N ARG A 119 12.35 -23.01 -19.01
CA ARG A 119 13.13 -21.76 -19.02
C ARG A 119 12.23 -20.54 -18.81
N MET A 120 11.02 -20.58 -19.37
CA MET A 120 10.00 -19.54 -19.16
C MET A 120 9.69 -19.35 -17.67
N PHE A 121 9.49 -20.44 -16.92
CA PHE A 121 9.20 -20.36 -15.49
C PHE A 121 10.34 -19.71 -14.69
N ILE A 122 11.59 -20.00 -15.04
CA ILE A 122 12.77 -19.40 -14.41
C ILE A 122 12.84 -17.90 -14.71
N VAL A 123 12.67 -17.49 -15.97
CA VAL A 123 12.71 -16.07 -16.38
C VAL A 123 11.58 -15.28 -15.71
N GLN A 124 10.37 -15.84 -15.70
CA GLN A 124 9.23 -15.28 -14.98
C GLN A 124 9.54 -15.10 -13.49
N GLY A 125 10.06 -16.15 -12.84
CA GLY A 125 10.41 -16.09 -11.42
C GLY A 125 11.43 -14.98 -11.13
N ILE A 126 12.52 -14.91 -11.89
CA ILE A 126 13.55 -13.88 -11.72
C ILE A 126 12.95 -12.48 -11.90
N ALA A 127 12.12 -12.27 -12.92
CA ALA A 127 11.48 -10.98 -13.15
C ALA A 127 10.55 -10.57 -11.99
N VAL A 128 9.71 -11.50 -11.51
CA VAL A 128 8.82 -11.27 -10.38
C VAL A 128 9.62 -10.96 -9.11
N ALA A 129 10.66 -11.74 -8.81
CA ALA A 129 11.52 -11.52 -7.66
C ALA A 129 12.19 -10.13 -7.70
N LEU A 130 12.67 -9.70 -8.87
CA LEU A 130 13.28 -8.39 -9.06
C LEU A 130 12.30 -7.26 -8.71
N PHE A 131 11.08 -7.30 -9.26
CA PHE A 131 10.09 -6.23 -9.04
C PHE A 131 9.53 -6.23 -7.62
N PHE A 132 9.29 -7.40 -7.02
CA PHE A 132 8.89 -7.48 -5.62
C PHE A 132 10.01 -7.06 -4.67
N ALA A 133 11.27 -7.42 -4.93
CA ALA A 133 12.40 -6.94 -4.13
C ALA A 133 12.49 -5.40 -4.18
N GLY A 134 12.37 -4.81 -5.38
CA GLY A 134 12.34 -3.36 -5.55
C GLY A 134 11.18 -2.71 -4.79
N THR A 135 9.97 -3.28 -4.89
CA THR A 135 8.78 -2.82 -4.16
C THR A 135 9.03 -2.87 -2.65
N GLY A 136 9.55 -4.00 -2.16
CA GLY A 136 9.84 -4.22 -0.75
C GLY A 136 10.84 -3.21 -0.19
N LEU A 137 11.92 -2.91 -0.92
CA LEU A 137 12.91 -1.92 -0.51
C LEU A 137 12.32 -0.51 -0.44
N VAL A 138 11.56 -0.10 -1.45
CA VAL A 138 10.92 1.22 -1.50
C VAL A 138 9.92 1.39 -0.36
N CYS A 139 9.05 0.38 -0.14
CA CYS A 139 8.05 0.40 0.91
C CYS A 139 8.68 0.28 2.31
N ALA A 140 9.76 -0.50 2.49
CA ALA A 140 10.47 -0.58 3.76
C ALA A 140 11.11 0.77 4.13
N TRP A 141 11.76 1.44 3.16
CA TRP A 141 12.33 2.76 3.38
C TRP A 141 11.25 3.78 3.76
N ARG A 142 10.11 3.80 3.06
CA ARG A 142 8.99 4.66 3.40
C ARG A 142 8.38 4.35 4.76
N GLY A 143 8.18 3.07 5.06
CA GLY A 143 7.63 2.62 6.34
C GLY A 143 8.50 3.06 7.51
N TRP A 144 9.83 3.02 7.35
CA TRP A 144 10.77 3.55 8.32
C TRP A 144 10.74 5.08 8.41
N HIS A 145 10.84 5.77 7.27
CA HIS A 145 11.00 7.23 7.24
C HIS A 145 9.72 7.99 7.66
N PHE A 146 8.56 7.53 7.22
CA PHE A 146 7.26 8.15 7.49
C PHE A 146 6.50 7.49 8.65
N ARG A 147 7.08 6.47 9.31
CA ARG A 147 6.44 5.66 10.36
C ARG A 147 5.06 5.13 9.93
N ASN A 148 4.93 4.77 8.66
CA ASN A 148 3.69 4.30 8.05
C ASN A 148 3.64 2.76 8.07
N ILE A 149 2.79 2.19 8.92
CA ILE A 149 2.69 0.73 9.07
C ILE A 149 2.15 0.04 7.81
N GLY A 150 1.34 0.73 7.00
CA GLY A 150 0.82 0.19 5.75
C GLY A 150 1.92 -0.10 4.74
N ASP A 151 2.89 0.80 4.63
CA ASP A 151 4.07 0.59 3.78
C ASP A 151 4.95 -0.56 4.32
N ALA A 152 5.04 -0.73 5.64
CA ALA A 152 5.73 -1.89 6.24
C ALA A 152 5.03 -3.23 5.93
N ILE A 153 3.69 -3.25 5.87
CA ILE A 153 2.91 -4.44 5.46
C ILE A 153 3.14 -4.76 3.97
N ILE A 154 3.22 -3.77 3.09
CA ILE A 154 3.56 -4.01 1.68
C ILE A 154 4.99 -4.56 1.55
N ALA A 155 5.91 -4.07 2.38
CA ALA A 155 7.28 -4.57 2.41
C ALA A 155 7.35 -6.04 2.86
N SER A 156 6.60 -6.44 3.89
CA SER A 156 6.54 -7.83 4.34
C SER A 156 5.88 -8.74 3.30
N ALA A 157 4.81 -8.29 2.63
CA ALA A 157 4.17 -9.00 1.52
C ALA A 157 5.16 -9.28 0.38
N SER A 158 6.03 -8.30 0.10
CA SER A 158 7.06 -8.40 -0.93
C SER A 158 8.20 -9.34 -0.54
N ALA A 159 8.65 -9.29 0.71
CA ALA A 159 9.64 -10.22 1.23
C ALA A 159 9.12 -11.67 1.20
N MET A 160 7.86 -11.89 1.59
CA MET A 160 7.23 -13.21 1.52
C MET A 160 7.22 -13.76 0.08
N MET A 161 6.88 -12.93 -0.90
CA MET A 161 6.91 -13.31 -2.32
C MET A 161 8.31 -13.73 -2.77
N VAL A 162 9.32 -12.91 -2.47
CA VAL A 162 10.71 -13.15 -2.88
C VAL A 162 11.28 -14.42 -2.22
N LEU A 163 10.98 -14.66 -0.94
CA LEU A 163 11.50 -15.81 -0.19
C LEU A 163 10.84 -17.13 -0.57
N ALA A 164 9.55 -17.11 -0.93
CA ALA A 164 8.84 -18.34 -1.26
C ALA A 164 8.99 -18.77 -2.73
N LEU A 165 9.39 -17.85 -3.61
CA LEU A 165 9.56 -18.16 -5.03
C LEU A 165 10.63 -19.25 -5.30
N PRO A 166 11.83 -19.25 -4.68
CA PRO A 166 12.78 -20.35 -4.81
C PRO A 166 12.20 -21.71 -4.39
N VAL A 167 11.35 -21.73 -3.35
CA VAL A 167 10.67 -22.93 -2.87
C VAL A 167 9.70 -23.46 -3.93
N ALA A 168 8.90 -22.58 -4.56
CA ALA A 168 8.01 -22.96 -5.65
C ALA A 168 8.76 -23.51 -6.88
N ILE A 169 9.91 -22.91 -7.22
CA ILE A 169 10.78 -23.38 -8.31
C ILE A 169 11.38 -24.75 -7.97
N TYR A 170 11.83 -24.95 -6.73
CA TYR A 170 12.40 -26.22 -6.28
C TYR A 170 11.40 -27.38 -6.42
N PHE A 171 10.18 -27.22 -5.90
CA PHE A 171 9.14 -28.27 -6.01
C PHE A 171 8.75 -28.56 -7.47
N SER A 172 8.77 -27.54 -8.32
CA SER A 172 8.41 -27.67 -9.74
C SER A 172 9.49 -28.34 -10.58
N MET A 173 10.77 -28.07 -10.30
CA MET A 173 11.89 -28.49 -11.16
C MET A 173 12.68 -29.68 -10.62
N VAL A 174 12.86 -29.78 -9.31
CA VAL A 174 13.73 -30.79 -8.69
C VAL A 174 12.92 -32.01 -8.26
N GLU A 175 11.81 -31.78 -7.55
CA GLU A 175 11.00 -32.86 -6.99
C GLU A 175 10.00 -33.44 -8.01
N ALA A 176 9.99 -32.94 -9.25
CA ALA A 176 9.07 -33.27 -10.34
C ALA A 176 7.57 -33.22 -9.93
N SER A 177 7.25 -32.50 -8.85
CA SER A 177 5.92 -32.41 -8.27
C SER A 177 5.23 -31.11 -8.68
N ARG A 178 4.93 -30.99 -9.98
CA ARG A 178 4.39 -29.75 -10.57
C ARG A 178 3.18 -29.19 -9.82
N ALA A 179 2.26 -30.05 -9.40
CA ALA A 179 1.07 -29.66 -8.62
C ALA A 179 1.42 -28.98 -7.29
N ARG A 180 2.44 -29.46 -6.56
CA ARG A 180 2.87 -28.84 -5.29
C ARG A 180 3.51 -27.48 -5.51
N GLY A 181 4.37 -27.37 -6.54
CA GLY A 181 5.00 -26.11 -6.92
C GLY A 181 3.98 -25.03 -7.31
N GLU A 182 3.00 -25.40 -8.13
CA GLU A 182 1.90 -24.51 -8.52
C GLU A 182 1.03 -24.10 -7.33
N MET A 183 0.71 -25.03 -6.42
CA MET A 183 -0.04 -24.74 -5.20
C MET A 183 0.70 -23.74 -4.29
N VAL A 184 2.01 -23.93 -4.08
CA VAL A 184 2.85 -23.00 -3.29
C VAL A 184 2.89 -21.62 -3.94
N ALA A 185 3.14 -21.56 -5.26
CA ALA A 185 3.19 -20.30 -5.99
C ALA A 185 1.85 -19.54 -5.91
N LEU A 186 0.74 -20.23 -6.13
CA LEU A 186 -0.60 -19.64 -6.08
C LEU A 186 -0.92 -19.13 -4.66
N GLY A 187 -0.70 -19.96 -3.64
CA GLY A 187 -0.96 -19.61 -2.25
C GLY A 187 -0.19 -18.36 -1.81
N VAL A 188 1.10 -18.27 -2.16
CA VAL A 188 1.93 -17.10 -1.85
C VAL A 188 1.45 -15.87 -2.62
N HIS A 189 1.11 -16.00 -3.91
CA HIS A 189 0.55 -14.89 -4.69
C HIS A 189 -0.73 -14.34 -4.09
N CYS A 190 -1.66 -15.21 -3.69
CA CYS A 190 -2.90 -14.81 -3.02
C CYS A 190 -2.62 -14.08 -1.70
N ALA A 191 -1.74 -14.65 -0.86
CA ALA A 191 -1.39 -14.07 0.43
C ALA A 191 -0.67 -12.72 0.29
N SER A 192 0.31 -12.60 -0.61
CA SER A 192 0.99 -11.34 -0.90
C SER A 192 0.02 -10.30 -1.45
N TYR A 193 -0.91 -10.68 -2.33
CA TYR A 193 -1.93 -9.76 -2.84
C TYR A 193 -2.82 -9.22 -1.73
N ALA A 194 -3.33 -10.08 -0.85
CA ALA A 194 -4.17 -9.67 0.27
C ALA A 194 -3.43 -8.70 1.21
N LEU A 195 -2.16 -8.97 1.52
CA LEU A 195 -1.31 -8.08 2.32
C LEU A 195 -1.04 -6.76 1.60
N VAL A 196 -0.83 -6.74 0.29
CA VAL A 196 -0.67 -5.50 -0.48
C VAL A 196 -1.93 -4.65 -0.43
N VAL A 197 -3.12 -5.26 -0.55
CA VAL A 197 -4.41 -4.55 -0.40
C VAL A 197 -4.52 -3.93 0.99
N ILE A 198 -4.30 -4.73 2.04
CA ILE A 198 -4.38 -4.27 3.44
C ILE A 198 -3.36 -3.15 3.71
N GLY A 199 -2.11 -3.35 3.30
CA GLY A 199 -1.04 -2.38 3.48
C GLY A 199 -1.30 -1.08 2.74
N PHE A 200 -1.82 -1.15 1.50
CA PHE A 200 -2.22 0.05 0.76
C PHE A 200 -3.33 0.82 1.47
N LEU A 201 -4.39 0.13 1.92
CA LEU A 201 -5.49 0.75 2.66
C LEU A 201 -5.01 1.40 3.95
N ALA A 202 -4.23 0.68 4.76
CA ALA A 202 -3.66 1.21 5.99
C ALA A 202 -2.78 2.44 5.73
N SER A 203 -1.97 2.40 4.66
CA SER A 203 -1.09 3.51 4.27
C SER A 203 -1.89 4.75 3.88
N VAL A 204 -2.97 4.59 3.11
CA VAL A 204 -3.87 5.70 2.75
C VAL A 204 -4.58 6.27 3.97
N VAL A 205 -5.11 5.41 4.87
CA VAL A 205 -5.82 5.87 6.07
C VAL A 205 -4.89 6.69 6.98
N ILE A 206 -3.65 6.24 7.19
CA ILE A 206 -2.67 6.95 8.01
C ILE A 206 -2.32 8.31 7.40
N GLU A 207 -2.05 8.36 6.09
CA GLU A 207 -1.77 9.62 5.40
C GLU A 207 -2.95 10.59 5.46
N TYR A 208 -4.17 10.08 5.32
CA TYR A 208 -5.39 10.89 5.41
C TYR A 208 -5.62 11.43 6.81
N GLN A 209 -5.46 10.60 7.85
CA GLN A 209 -5.54 11.05 9.24
C GLN A 209 -4.49 12.12 9.56
N GLN A 210 -3.26 11.95 9.09
CA GLN A 210 -2.21 12.93 9.29
C GLN A 210 -2.50 14.23 8.54
N HIS A 211 -3.09 14.16 7.34
CA HIS A 211 -3.55 15.34 6.61
C HIS A 211 -4.65 16.10 7.36
N LEU A 212 -5.66 15.38 7.86
CA LEU A 212 -6.75 15.99 8.66
C LEU A 212 -6.21 16.64 9.94
N SER A 213 -5.30 15.96 10.63
CA SER A 213 -4.63 16.50 11.82
C SER A 213 -3.88 17.80 11.48
N ASN A 214 -3.16 17.83 10.36
CA ASN A 214 -2.45 19.04 9.90
C ASN A 214 -3.39 20.18 9.51
N LEU A 215 -4.63 19.89 9.08
CA LEU A 215 -5.66 20.88 8.75
C LEU A 215 -6.43 21.36 9.98
N ALA A 216 -6.38 20.64 11.10
CA ALA A 216 -7.03 21.08 12.33
C ALA A 216 -6.38 22.40 12.80
N THR A 217 -7.20 23.42 13.03
CA THR A 217 -6.77 24.71 13.59
C THR A 217 -6.87 24.76 15.11
N LEU A 218 -7.45 23.73 15.71
CA LEU A 218 -7.64 23.63 17.15
C LEU A 218 -6.69 22.58 17.72
N ASP A 219 -6.23 22.83 18.94
CA ASP A 219 -5.53 21.86 19.76
C ASP A 219 -6.52 20.79 20.25
N PRO A 220 -6.23 19.48 20.08
CA PRO A 220 -7.19 18.42 20.41
C PRO A 220 -7.45 18.30 21.92
N LEU A 221 -6.51 18.74 22.77
CA LEU A 221 -6.62 18.62 24.22
C LEU A 221 -7.45 19.76 24.83
N THR A 222 -7.14 21.00 24.46
CA THR A 222 -7.72 22.23 25.03
C THR A 222 -8.83 22.83 24.18
N ARG A 223 -8.97 22.40 22.91
CA ARG A 223 -9.89 22.98 21.90
C ARG A 223 -9.66 24.46 21.60
N LEU A 224 -8.62 25.08 22.15
CA LEU A 224 -8.15 26.41 21.76
C LEU A 224 -7.50 26.36 20.38
N LEU A 225 -7.27 27.52 19.77
CA LEU A 225 -6.48 27.60 18.54
C LEU A 225 -5.09 27.03 18.80
N ASN A 226 -4.69 26.04 17.99
CA ASN A 226 -3.29 25.63 17.97
C ASN A 226 -2.43 26.74 17.34
N ARG A 227 -1.10 26.58 17.36
CA ARG A 227 -0.19 27.59 16.82
C ARG A 227 -0.56 28.05 15.39
N ARG A 228 -0.95 27.11 14.52
CA ARG A 228 -1.37 27.42 13.15
C ARG A 228 -2.67 28.22 13.13
N GLY A 229 -3.68 27.77 13.86
CA GLY A 229 -4.95 28.48 14.00
C GLY A 229 -4.76 29.90 14.57
N LEU A 230 -3.85 30.06 15.52
CA LEU A 230 -3.48 31.34 16.11
C LEU A 230 -2.81 32.25 15.07
N GLU A 231 -1.80 31.77 14.34
CA GLU A 231 -1.10 32.53 13.29
C GLU A 231 -2.06 32.99 12.18
N ASP A 232 -2.96 32.12 11.73
CA ASP A 232 -3.95 32.45 10.70
C ASP A 232 -4.97 33.48 11.21
N THR A 233 -5.44 33.33 12.45
CA THR A 233 -6.35 34.29 13.10
C THR A 233 -5.66 35.65 13.33
N LEU A 234 -4.41 35.66 13.78
CA LEU A 234 -3.64 36.89 14.02
C LEU A 234 -3.48 37.72 12.75
N LYS A 235 -3.16 37.08 11.61
CA LYS A 235 -3.05 37.78 10.32
C LYS A 235 -4.35 38.50 9.95
N ILE A 236 -5.49 37.84 10.15
CA ILE A 236 -6.81 38.41 9.86
C ILE A 236 -7.11 39.57 10.81
N THR A 237 -6.94 39.35 12.12
CA THR A 237 -7.26 40.34 13.16
C THR A 237 -6.37 41.58 13.05
N MET A 238 -5.06 41.42 12.81
CA MET A 238 -4.14 42.54 12.62
C MET A 238 -4.50 43.35 11.36
N ALA A 239 -4.83 42.69 10.25
CA ALA A 239 -5.24 43.38 9.03
C ALA A 239 -6.55 44.16 9.23
N GLN A 240 -7.50 43.63 10.02
CA GLN A 240 -8.73 44.33 10.37
C GLN A 240 -8.48 45.52 11.30
N ALA A 241 -7.64 45.35 12.32
CA ALA A 241 -7.27 46.41 13.24
C ALA A 241 -6.55 47.56 12.53
N ALA A 242 -5.62 47.24 11.62
CA ALA A 242 -4.93 48.24 10.81
C ALA A 242 -5.90 49.06 9.93
N ARG A 243 -6.89 48.40 9.29
CA ARG A 243 -7.90 49.08 8.48
C ARG A 243 -8.85 49.99 9.28
N ARG A 244 -9.09 49.66 10.55
CA ARG A 244 -10.03 50.37 11.43
C ARG A 244 -9.34 51.27 12.46
N SER A 245 -8.01 51.35 12.42
CA SER A 245 -7.19 52.05 13.41
C SER A 245 -7.51 51.66 14.86
N LEU A 246 -7.76 50.37 15.10
CA LEU A 246 -8.04 49.85 16.44
C LEU A 246 -6.73 49.47 17.16
N PRO A 247 -6.58 49.80 18.46
CA PRO A 247 -5.45 49.35 19.25
C PRO A 247 -5.52 47.82 19.45
N THR A 248 -4.38 47.14 19.36
CA THR A 248 -4.24 45.69 19.56
C THR A 248 -3.25 45.38 20.67
N SER A 249 -3.62 44.46 21.55
CA SER A 249 -2.76 43.93 22.62
C SER A 249 -2.63 42.41 22.48
N ALA A 250 -1.51 41.86 22.92
CA ALA A 250 -1.28 40.41 22.99
C ALA A 250 -0.75 40.04 24.37
N ILE A 251 -1.18 38.89 24.88
CA ILE A 251 -0.71 38.34 26.16
C ILE A 251 -0.22 36.92 25.88
N MET A 252 0.96 36.61 26.41
CA MET A 252 1.51 35.26 26.43
C MET A 252 1.50 34.78 27.88
N VAL A 253 0.88 33.63 28.12
CA VAL A 253 0.76 33.00 29.44
C VAL A 253 1.48 31.67 29.39
N ASP A 254 2.24 31.36 30.44
CA ASP A 254 2.89 30.06 30.64
C ASP A 254 2.45 29.49 31.99
N ILE A 255 2.40 28.16 32.11
CA ILE A 255 2.03 27.49 33.36
C ILE A 255 3.31 27.17 34.13
N ASP A 256 3.55 27.92 35.21
CA ASP A 256 4.72 27.73 36.05
C ASP A 256 4.79 26.30 36.62
N HIS A 257 6.00 25.75 36.65
CA HIS A 257 6.28 24.43 37.22
C HIS A 257 5.47 23.25 36.62
N PHE A 258 4.89 23.40 35.42
CA PHE A 258 4.05 22.36 34.81
C PHE A 258 4.75 20.98 34.70
N LYS A 259 6.07 20.97 34.44
CA LYS A 259 6.85 19.74 34.43
C LYS A 259 6.82 18.99 35.78
N GLN A 260 6.88 19.70 36.91
CA GLN A 260 6.82 19.07 38.23
C GLN A 260 5.47 18.41 38.50
N VAL A 261 4.38 18.99 37.97
CA VAL A 261 3.04 18.39 38.03
C VAL A 261 3.03 17.06 37.26
N ASN A 262 3.55 17.06 36.02
CA ASN A 262 3.68 15.82 35.22
C ASN A 262 4.55 14.77 35.92
N ASP A 263 5.68 15.18 36.50
CA ASP A 263 6.62 14.26 37.15
C ASP A 263 6.04 13.69 38.46
N SER A 264 5.20 14.44 39.19
CA SER A 264 4.64 14.03 40.49
C SER A 264 3.32 13.27 40.40
N PHE A 265 2.46 13.64 39.44
CA PHE A 265 1.08 13.15 39.35
C PHE A 265 0.78 12.42 38.04
N GLY A 266 1.76 12.35 37.13
CA GLY A 266 1.66 11.69 35.84
C GLY A 266 1.10 12.61 34.73
N PRO A 267 1.30 12.22 33.45
CA PRO A 267 0.91 13.05 32.30
C PRO A 267 -0.60 13.31 32.22
N GLU A 268 -1.43 12.35 32.65
CA GLU A 268 -2.89 12.48 32.58
C GLU A 268 -3.43 13.62 33.48
N VAL A 269 -2.78 13.87 34.62
CA VAL A 269 -3.14 14.99 35.51
C VAL A 269 -2.69 16.32 34.91
N GLY A 270 -1.52 16.36 34.26
CA GLY A 270 -1.09 17.52 33.49
C GLY A 270 -2.07 17.91 32.38
N ASP A 271 -2.58 16.92 31.65
CA ASP A 271 -3.62 17.13 30.64
C ASP A 271 -4.90 17.73 31.24
N HIS A 272 -5.27 17.33 32.46
CA HIS A 272 -6.43 17.91 33.16
C HIS A 272 -6.19 19.38 33.54
N VAL A 273 -5.01 19.72 34.05
CA VAL A 273 -4.63 21.11 34.37
C VAL A 273 -4.66 21.97 33.10
N LEU A 274 -4.13 21.48 31.98
CA LEU A 274 -4.17 22.19 30.71
C LEU A 274 -5.60 22.47 30.23
N ARG A 275 -6.52 21.52 30.41
CA ARG A 275 -7.95 21.74 30.10
C ARG A 275 -8.57 22.80 31.01
N GLN A 276 -8.33 22.73 32.32
CA GLN A 276 -8.89 23.69 33.28
C GLN A 276 -8.39 25.12 33.06
N VAL A 277 -7.13 25.31 32.66
CA VAL A 277 -6.58 26.64 32.36
C VAL A 277 -7.14 27.20 31.05
N ALA A 278 -7.59 26.33 30.14
CA ALA A 278 -8.14 26.70 28.85
C ALA A 278 -9.65 27.06 28.88
N ASP A 279 -10.38 26.60 29.90
CA ASP A 279 -11.81 26.90 30.15
C ASP A 279 -12.03 28.32 30.68
#